data_AF-A0A8J2NPX0-F1
#
_entry.id   AF-A0A8J2NPX0-F1
#
_cell.length_a   1.000
_cell.length_b   1.000
_cell.length_c   1.000
_cell.angle_alpha   90.00
_cell.angle_beta   90.00
_cell.angle_gamma   90.00
#
_symmetry.space_group_name_H-M   'P 1'
#
loop_
_entity.id
_entity.type
_entity.pdbx_description
1 polymer ?
#
loop_
_entity_poly.entity_id
_entity_poly.type
_entity_poly.pdbx_seq_one_letter_code
_entity_poly.pdbx_strand_id
1 'polypeptide(L)'
;AKKKKTETGSGKKSKKPWKLYELANGPGKLCLAFDIDRGSGDKQDLVTSDLMWLENSDNESFQPGNFGMEESKRIGIDSTPPESRNQLWRFLIVDNLAVSTAKPNQILKRLE
;
A
#
# COMPACT_ATOMS: atom_id res chain seq x y z
N ALA A 1 -55.89 -11.19 6.30
CA ALA A 1 -54.70 -10.64 6.96
C ALA A 1 -53.70 -10.16 5.91
N LYS A 2 -53.48 -8.84 5.79
CA LYS A 2 -52.52 -8.26 4.83
C LYS A 2 -51.12 -8.28 5.47
N LYS A 3 -50.19 -9.07 4.94
CA LYS A 3 -48.77 -9.06 5.38
C LYS A 3 -48.10 -7.79 4.87
N LYS A 4 -47.65 -6.94 5.80
CA LYS A 4 -46.88 -5.73 5.57
C LYS A 4 -45.44 -6.13 5.19
N LYS A 5 -44.99 -5.83 3.96
CA LYS A 5 -43.58 -5.94 3.58
C LYS A 5 -42.81 -4.88 4.37
N THR A 6 -41.93 -5.30 5.26
CA THR A 6 -40.92 -4.45 5.88
C THR A 6 -39.79 -4.28 4.87
N GLU A 7 -39.70 -3.11 4.26
CA GLU A 7 -38.52 -2.68 3.52
C GLU A 7 -37.40 -2.40 4.53
N THR A 8 -36.41 -3.29 4.59
CA THR A 8 -35.16 -3.02 5.32
C THR A 8 -34.32 -2.07 4.49
N GLY A 9 -34.52 -0.77 4.70
CA GLY A 9 -33.65 0.28 4.16
C GLY A 9 -32.25 0.15 4.75
N SER A 10 -31.30 -0.42 3.99
CA SER A 10 -29.88 -0.37 4.33
C SER A 10 -29.38 1.06 4.08
N GLY A 11 -29.35 1.89 5.11
CA GLY A 11 -28.75 3.22 5.04
C GLY A 11 -27.31 3.11 4.54
N LYS A 12 -27.04 3.60 3.32
CA LYS A 12 -25.67 3.75 2.80
C LYS A 12 -24.96 4.78 3.66
N LYS A 13 -24.19 4.33 4.65
CA LYS A 13 -23.23 5.21 5.34
C LYS A 13 -22.31 5.79 4.27
N SER A 14 -22.23 7.12 4.19
CA SER A 14 -21.29 7.79 3.30
C SER A 14 -19.88 7.29 3.60
N LYS A 15 -19.21 6.72 2.59
CA LYS A 15 -17.83 6.28 2.76
C LYS A 15 -17.00 7.53 3.04
N LYS A 16 -16.29 7.54 4.17
CA LYS A 16 -15.33 8.61 4.49
C LYS A 16 -14.35 8.74 3.32
N PRO A 17 -13.99 9.97 2.89
CA PRO A 17 -12.98 10.14 1.84
C PRO A 17 -11.66 9.51 2.27
N TRP A 18 -11.00 8.86 1.32
CA TRP A 18 -9.67 8.32 1.51
C TRP A 18 -8.67 9.45 1.74
N LYS A 19 -7.72 9.24 2.65
CA LYS A 19 -6.55 10.11 2.79
C LYS A 19 -5.52 9.75 1.73
N LEU A 20 -4.66 10.70 1.36
CA LEU A 20 -3.66 10.51 0.31
C LEU A 20 -2.75 9.30 0.57
N TYR A 21 -2.26 9.14 1.80
CA TYR A 21 -1.40 8.02 2.18
C TYR A 21 -2.12 6.66 2.16
N GLU A 22 -3.44 6.61 2.01
CA GLU A 22 -4.22 5.37 1.97
C GLU A 22 -4.42 4.82 0.54
N LEU A 23 -4.10 5.63 -0.49
CA LEU A 23 -4.34 5.28 -1.89
C LEU A 23 -3.46 4.13 -2.36
N ALA A 24 -2.18 4.13 -1.99
CA ALA A 24 -1.18 3.18 -2.48
C ALA A 24 -0.47 2.41 -1.34
N ASN A 25 -1.06 2.33 -0.14
CA ASN A 25 -0.43 1.68 1.02
C ASN A 25 -0.56 0.15 1.03
N GLY A 26 -0.36 -0.49 -0.11
CA GLY A 26 -0.35 -1.94 -0.23
C GLY A 26 -0.27 -2.38 -1.68
N PRO A 27 0.23 -3.59 -1.97
CA PRO A 27 0.51 -4.02 -3.33
C PRO A 27 -0.75 -4.01 -4.22
N GLY A 28 -1.87 -4.57 -3.76
CA GLY A 28 -3.11 -4.55 -4.53
C GLY A 28 -3.74 -3.15 -4.66
N LYS A 29 -3.58 -2.29 -3.65
CA LYS A 29 -4.08 -0.90 -3.71
C LYS A 29 -3.26 -0.05 -4.67
N LEU A 30 -1.93 -0.22 -4.66
CA LEU A 30 -1.02 0.40 -5.61
C LEU A 30 -1.45 0.03 -7.04
N CYS A 31 -1.65 -1.25 -7.33
CA CYS A 31 -2.11 -1.68 -8.65
C CYS A 31 -3.43 -1.01 -9.05
N LEU A 32 -4.43 -0.97 -8.17
CA LEU A 32 -5.71 -0.29 -8.46
C LEU A 32 -5.55 1.22 -8.66
N ALA A 33 -4.69 1.88 -7.87
CA ALA A 33 -4.48 3.32 -7.94
C ALA A 33 -3.79 3.77 -9.24
N PHE A 34 -2.98 2.89 -9.82
CA PHE A 34 -2.21 3.14 -11.05
C PHE A 34 -2.73 2.36 -12.26
N ASP A 35 -3.91 1.75 -12.17
CA ASP A 35 -4.52 0.93 -13.23
C ASP A 35 -3.61 -0.19 -13.77
N ILE A 36 -2.81 -0.79 -12.87
CA ILE A 36 -1.94 -1.90 -13.21
C ILE A 36 -2.74 -3.19 -13.10
N ASP A 37 -2.98 -3.83 -14.23
CA ASP A 37 -3.60 -5.13 -14.29
C ASP A 37 -2.67 -6.19 -14.92
N ARG A 38 -3.15 -7.42 -15.00
CA ARG A 38 -2.38 -8.52 -15.59
C ARG A 38 -2.19 -8.35 -17.10
N GLY A 39 -3.10 -7.69 -17.80
CA GLY A 39 -3.03 -7.53 -19.26
C GLY A 39 -2.00 -6.49 -19.69
N SER A 40 -1.93 -5.40 -18.94
CA SER A 40 -1.06 -4.24 -19.19
C SER A 40 0.28 -4.33 -18.46
N GLY A 41 0.31 -4.91 -17.26
CA GLY A 41 1.50 -4.89 -16.39
C GLY A 41 2.36 -6.15 -16.40
N ASP A 42 1.81 -7.32 -16.79
CA ASP A 42 2.58 -8.57 -16.77
C ASP A 42 3.62 -8.58 -17.91
N LYS A 43 4.84 -9.04 -17.59
CA LYS A 43 5.97 -9.20 -18.53
C LYS A 43 6.40 -7.94 -19.30
N GLN A 44 6.05 -6.76 -18.80
CA GLN A 44 6.59 -5.51 -19.30
C GLN A 44 8.07 -5.36 -18.92
N ASP A 45 8.87 -4.81 -19.83
CA ASP A 45 10.22 -4.36 -19.53
C ASP A 45 10.17 -2.90 -19.06
N LEU A 46 10.38 -2.67 -17.76
CA LEU A 46 10.31 -1.33 -17.16
C LEU A 46 11.38 -0.35 -17.69
N VAL A 47 12.40 -0.83 -18.42
CA VAL A 47 13.42 0.03 -19.03
C VAL A 47 12.95 0.61 -20.37
N THR A 48 12.10 -0.13 -21.10
CA THR A 48 11.69 0.20 -22.47
C THR A 48 10.18 0.38 -22.64
N SER A 49 9.38 0.13 -21.59
CA SER A 49 7.93 0.24 -21.64
C SER A 49 7.47 1.70 -21.74
N ASP A 50 6.54 1.95 -22.66
CA ASP A 50 5.83 3.23 -22.78
C ASP A 50 4.66 3.37 -21.78
N LEU A 51 4.31 2.30 -21.06
CA LEU A 51 3.17 2.26 -20.15
C LEU A 51 3.57 2.54 -18.69
N MET A 52 4.73 2.04 -18.27
CA MET A 52 5.22 2.16 -16.89
C MET A 52 6.74 2.22 -16.87
N TRP A 53 7.27 3.15 -16.08
CA TRP A 53 8.71 3.33 -15.91
C TRP A 53 9.03 3.72 -14.47
N LEU A 54 10.31 3.72 -14.14
CA LEU A 54 10.84 4.24 -12.88
C LEU A 54 11.67 5.49 -13.15
N GLU A 55 11.53 6.48 -12.30
CA GLU A 55 12.28 7.74 -12.38
C GLU A 55 13.12 7.93 -11.12
N ASN A 56 14.30 8.51 -11.29
CA ASN A 56 15.03 9.05 -10.16
C ASN A 56 14.29 10.26 -9.62
N SER A 57 14.18 10.36 -8.31
CA SER A 57 13.59 11.56 -7.70
C SER A 57 14.63 12.67 -7.61
N ASP A 58 14.29 13.85 -8.12
CA ASP A 58 15.07 15.08 -7.91
C ASP A 58 14.92 15.64 -6.49
N ASN A 59 14.04 15.08 -5.67
CA ASN A 59 13.84 15.51 -4.29
C ASN A 59 14.94 14.92 -3.40
N GLU A 60 15.76 15.80 -2.82
CA GLU A 60 16.84 15.43 -1.90
C GLU A 60 16.37 14.56 -0.74
N SER A 61 15.13 14.70 -0.28
CA SER A 61 14.56 13.90 0.82
C SER A 61 14.47 12.41 0.48
N PHE A 62 14.49 12.04 -0.80
CA PHE A 62 14.47 10.64 -1.27
C PHE A 62 15.84 10.13 -1.71
N GLN A 63 16.92 10.87 -1.44
CA GLN A 63 18.28 10.40 -1.68
C GLN A 63 18.76 9.45 -0.57
N PRO A 64 19.58 8.44 -0.90
CA PRO A 64 20.11 7.50 0.09
C PRO A 64 20.80 8.23 1.25
N GLY A 65 20.42 7.89 2.49
CA GLY A 65 20.94 8.50 3.71
C GLY A 65 20.10 9.65 4.26
N ASN A 66 19.18 10.22 3.47
CA ASN A 66 18.30 11.31 3.91
C ASN A 66 16.98 10.82 4.53
N PHE A 67 16.77 9.51 4.58
CA PHE A 67 15.62 8.87 5.25
C PHE A 67 16.07 7.62 6.00
N GLY A 68 15.35 7.31 7.08
CA GLY A 68 15.56 6.08 7.84
C GLY A 68 15.01 4.86 7.10
N MET A 69 15.70 3.73 7.23
CA MET A 69 15.29 2.44 6.68
C MET A 69 15.11 1.41 7.79
N GLU A 70 14.07 0.59 7.68
CA GLU A 70 13.77 -0.53 8.58
C GLU A 70 13.63 -1.82 7.78
N GLU A 71 14.18 -2.90 8.30
CA GLU A 71 14.03 -4.25 7.76
C GLU A 71 13.00 -5.04 8.57
N SER A 72 12.12 -5.78 7.88
CA SER A 72 11.09 -6.60 8.52
C SER A 72 10.93 -7.95 7.83
N LYS A 73 10.24 -8.87 8.50
CA LYS A 73 9.74 -10.09 7.84
C LYS A 73 8.74 -9.71 6.73
N ARG A 74 8.65 -10.52 5.69
CA ARG A 74 7.63 -10.36 4.63
C ARG A 74 6.24 -10.70 5.16
N ILE A 75 5.21 -10.12 4.55
CA ILE A 75 3.80 -10.30 4.94
C ILE A 75 3.16 -11.39 4.09
N GLY A 76 2.29 -12.22 4.68
CA GLY A 76 1.44 -13.15 3.95
C GLY A 76 2.13 -14.45 3.51
N ILE A 77 3.30 -14.76 4.08
CA ILE A 77 4.09 -15.96 3.75
C ILE A 77 4.26 -16.91 4.95
N ASP A 78 3.38 -16.84 5.94
CA ASP A 78 3.51 -17.61 7.18
C ASP A 78 3.44 -19.13 6.97
N SER A 79 2.85 -19.58 5.86
CA SER A 79 2.80 -20.99 5.45
C SER A 79 4.12 -21.50 4.88
N THR A 80 5.10 -20.63 4.62
CA THR A 80 6.42 -21.03 4.08
C THR A 80 7.36 -21.49 5.20
N PRO A 81 8.40 -22.28 4.88
CA PRO A 81 9.34 -22.76 5.88
C PRO A 81 10.01 -21.61 6.69
N PRO A 82 10.35 -21.84 7.98
CA PRO A 82 10.95 -20.83 8.87
C PRO A 82 12.14 -20.09 8.27
N GLU A 83 13.01 -20.79 7.55
CA GLU A 83 14.19 -20.26 6.87
C GLU A 83 13.84 -19.23 5.78
N SER A 84 12.62 -19.25 5.25
CA SER A 84 12.12 -18.29 4.25
C SER A 84 11.28 -17.17 4.86
N ARG A 85 10.42 -17.48 5.85
CA ARG A 85 9.53 -16.49 6.47
C ARG A 85 10.18 -15.65 7.56
N ASN A 86 11.26 -16.13 8.17
CA ASN A 86 11.97 -15.37 9.21
C ASN A 86 13.00 -14.38 8.66
N GLN A 87 13.29 -14.40 7.36
CA GLN A 87 14.23 -13.47 6.74
C GLN A 87 13.66 -12.06 6.69
N LEU A 88 14.54 -11.08 6.92
CA LEU A 88 14.24 -9.65 6.93
C LEU A 88 14.26 -9.04 5.51
N TRP A 89 13.59 -9.68 4.56
CA TRP A 89 13.57 -9.25 3.15
C TRP A 89 12.41 -8.32 2.79
N ARG A 90 12.03 -7.44 3.72
CA ARG A 90 11.08 -6.37 3.47
C ARG A 90 11.68 -5.08 4.02
N PHE A 91 11.88 -4.12 3.14
CA PHE A 91 12.52 -2.85 3.44
C PHE A 91 11.49 -1.74 3.43
N LEU A 92 11.52 -0.88 4.44
CA LEU A 92 10.51 0.15 4.67
C LEU A 92 11.19 1.48 4.98
N ILE A 93 10.63 2.58 4.48
CA ILE A 93 11.02 3.92 4.90
C ILE A 93 10.37 4.19 6.25
N VAL A 94 11.20 4.53 7.24
CA VAL A 94 10.75 4.86 8.61
C VAL A 94 9.83 6.07 8.58
N ASP A 95 8.80 6.07 9.43
CA ASP A 95 7.82 7.16 9.56
C ASP A 95 7.05 7.55 8.30
N ASN A 96 7.06 6.69 7.27
CA ASN A 96 6.25 6.89 6.08
C ASN A 96 4.81 6.36 6.28
N LEU A 97 3.82 7.28 6.28
CA LEU A 97 2.40 6.97 6.44
C LEU A 97 1.82 6.06 5.35
N ALA A 98 2.45 6.02 4.17
CA ALA A 98 2.03 5.19 3.04
C ALA A 98 2.55 3.74 3.15
N VAL A 99 3.34 3.39 4.17
CA VAL A 99 3.72 2.00 4.43
C VAL A 99 2.48 1.19 4.82
N SER A 100 2.32 -0.01 4.24
CA SER A 100 1.11 -0.84 4.42
C SER A 100 0.82 -1.29 5.85
N THR A 101 1.84 -1.30 6.70
CA THR A 101 1.76 -1.63 8.14
C THR A 101 1.96 -0.41 9.03
N ALA A 102 1.93 0.80 8.47
CA ALA A 102 2.06 2.03 9.21
C ALA A 102 0.99 2.11 10.30
N LYS A 103 1.34 2.73 11.42
CA LYS A 103 0.41 3.10 12.49
C LYS A 103 0.26 4.62 12.48
N PRO A 104 -0.66 5.20 11.69
CA PRO A 104 -0.69 6.64 11.42
C PRO A 104 -0.71 7.49 12.68
N ASN A 105 -1.52 7.10 13.68
CA ASN A 105 -1.61 7.85 14.94
C ASN A 105 -0.28 7.90 15.71
N GLN A 106 0.55 6.86 15.60
CA GLN A 106 1.85 6.80 16.26
C GLN A 106 2.90 7.62 15.49
N ILE A 107 2.87 7.54 14.16
CA ILE A 107 3.77 8.30 13.29
C ILE A 107 3.48 9.80 13.40
N LEU A 108 2.21 10.20 13.27
CA LEU A 108 1.82 11.62 13.35
C LEU A 108 2.24 12.25 14.68
N LYS A 109 2.09 11.52 15.80
CA LYS A 109 2.54 11.98 17.11
C LYS A 109 4.06 12.19 17.22
N ARG A 110 4.87 11.50 16.40
CA ARG A 110 6.33 11.69 16.38
C ARG A 110 6.76 12.87 15.51
N LEU A 111 5.91 13.29 14.57
CA LEU A 111 6.18 14.39 13.63
C LEU A 111 5.64 15.74 14.13
N GLU A 112 4.76 15.73 15.12
CA GLU A 112 4.33 16.90 15.92
C GLU A 112 5.44 17.34 16.89
#